data_AF-A0AB74EQI0-F1
#
_entry.id   AF-A0AB74EQI0-F1
#
_cell.length_a   1.000
_cell.length_b   1.000
_cell.length_c   1.000
_cell.angle_alpha   90.00
_cell.angle_beta   90.00
_cell.angle_gamma   90.00
#
_symmetry.space_group_name_H-M   'P 1'
#
loop_
_entity.id
_entity.type
_entity.pdbx_description
1 polymer ?
#
loop_
_entity_poly.entity_id
_entity_poly.type
_entity_poly.pdbx_seq_one_letter_code
_entity_poly.pdbx_strand_id
1 'polypeptide(L)'
;MLFMRQAPELERMLVASGIHLFKFWFSVSREEQLRRFISRRDDALKHWKLSPVDIQSLDRWDDYTEAKNAMFFHTHTGDAPWVIIRSDDKKRARLNCIRYFLHQLDYPGKDVKAIGKVDDKIVLVPDTRYKEKTIDVGHD
;
A
#
# COMPACT_ATOMS: atom_id res chain seq x y z
N MET A 1 15.64 9.03 11.66
CA MET A 1 15.11 10.13 10.82
C MET A 1 15.88 10.35 9.51
N LEU A 2 17.16 9.97 9.37
CA LEU A 2 17.94 10.21 8.14
C LEU A 2 17.29 9.61 6.87
N PHE A 3 16.82 8.36 6.95
CA PHE A 3 16.12 7.70 5.85
C PHE A 3 14.90 8.48 5.35
N MET A 4 14.05 8.97 6.26
CA MET A 4 12.83 9.71 5.90
C MET A 4 13.12 11.04 5.20
N ARG A 5 14.32 11.59 5.34
CA ARG A 5 14.77 12.78 4.62
C ARG A 5 15.44 12.45 3.29
N GLN A 6 16.21 11.36 3.24
CA GLN A 6 16.98 10.99 2.05
C GLN A 6 16.15 10.24 1.00
N ALA A 7 15.15 9.46 1.43
CA ALA A 7 14.32 8.69 0.51
C ALA A 7 13.62 9.58 -0.53
N PRO A 8 12.95 10.70 -0.17
CA PRO A 8 12.35 11.60 -1.16
C PRO A 8 13.35 12.23 -2.13
N GLU A 9 14.57 12.53 -1.68
CA GLU A 9 15.64 13.07 -2.52
C GLU A 9 16.08 12.05 -3.58
N LEU A 10 16.30 10.79 -3.17
CA LEU A 10 16.62 9.71 -4.09
C LEU A 10 15.48 9.47 -5.09
N GLU A 11 14.24 9.41 -4.61
CA GLU A 11 13.06 9.23 -5.45
C GLU A 11 12.97 10.35 -6.51
N ARG A 12 13.21 11.60 -6.12
CA ARG A 12 13.25 12.74 -7.05
C ARG A 12 14.35 12.59 -8.08
N MET A 13 15.55 12.15 -7.70
CA MET A 13 16.64 11.89 -8.65
C MET A 13 16.26 10.82 -9.68
N LEU A 14 15.60 9.73 -9.24
CA LEU A 14 15.16 8.66 -10.14
C LEU A 14 14.09 9.16 -11.13
N VAL A 15 13.09 9.89 -10.64
CA VAL A 15 12.04 10.47 -11.47
C VAL A 15 12.61 11.50 -12.46
N ALA A 16 13.52 12.35 -12.01
CA ALA A 16 14.22 13.32 -12.87
C ALA A 16 15.09 12.63 -13.95
N SER A 17 15.58 11.42 -13.69
CA SER A 17 16.28 10.57 -14.66
C SER A 17 15.34 9.88 -15.66
N GLY A 18 14.03 10.12 -15.59
CA GLY A 18 13.01 9.54 -16.49
C GLY A 18 12.43 8.20 -16.01
N ILE A 19 12.67 7.79 -14.76
CA ILE A 19 12.12 6.55 -14.22
C ILE A 19 10.72 6.81 -13.67
N HIS A 20 9.72 6.06 -14.14
CA HIS A 20 8.39 6.05 -13.53
C HIS A 20 8.38 5.22 -12.25
N LEU A 21 8.32 5.90 -11.09
CA LEU A 21 8.31 5.25 -9.78
C LEU A 21 6.87 5.09 -9.25
N PHE A 22 6.49 3.86 -8.92
CA PHE A 22 5.19 3.53 -8.35
C PHE A 22 5.35 2.93 -6.95
N LYS A 23 4.71 3.54 -5.94
CA LYS A 23 4.76 3.09 -4.55
C LYS A 23 3.36 2.68 -4.08
N PHE A 24 3.21 1.40 -3.75
CA PHE A 24 1.93 0.83 -3.31
C PHE A 24 1.98 0.40 -1.84
N TRP A 25 1.00 0.84 -1.06
CA TRP A 25 0.76 0.36 0.30
C TRP A 25 -0.52 -0.46 0.34
N PHE A 26 -0.40 -1.77 0.60
CA PHE A 26 -1.55 -2.65 0.74
C PHE A 26 -2.08 -2.59 2.17
N SER A 27 -3.23 -1.95 2.35
CA SER A 27 -3.91 -1.86 3.65
C SER A 27 -4.78 -3.10 3.85
N VAL A 28 -4.66 -3.74 5.02
CA VAL A 28 -5.48 -4.87 5.45
C VAL A 28 -6.06 -4.50 6.82
N SER A 29 -7.31 -4.85 7.09
CA SER A 29 -7.89 -4.65 8.43
C SER A 29 -7.23 -5.58 9.45
N ARG A 30 -7.23 -5.21 10.74
CA ARG A 30 -6.65 -6.03 11.81
C ARG A 30 -7.28 -7.41 11.88
N GLU A 31 -8.60 -7.46 11.73
CA GLU A 31 -9.38 -8.70 11.73
C GLU A 31 -9.01 -9.60 10.54
N GLU A 32 -8.90 -9.03 9.35
CA GLU A 32 -8.51 -9.77 8.16
C GLU A 32 -7.05 -10.26 8.25
N GLN A 33 -6.15 -9.46 8.85
CA GLN A 33 -4.77 -9.87 9.09
C GLN A 33 -4.72 -11.08 10.03
N LEU A 34 -5.46 -11.05 11.14
CA LEU A 34 -5.56 -12.16 12.09
C LEU A 34 -6.17 -13.41 11.44
N ARG A 35 -7.25 -13.26 10.68
CA ARG A 35 -7.89 -14.37 9.93
C ARG A 35 -6.91 -15.02 8.95
N ARG A 36 -6.12 -14.22 8.23
CA ARG A 36 -5.08 -14.71 7.32
C ARG A 36 -3.96 -15.42 8.07
N PHE A 37 -3.58 -14.92 9.23
CA PHE A 37 -2.56 -15.52 10.07
C PHE A 37 -2.98 -16.93 10.52
N ILE A 38 -4.19 -17.06 11.08
CA ILE A 38 -4.77 -18.35 11.50
C ILE A 38 -4.86 -19.32 10.31
N SER A 39 -5.42 -18.85 9.18
CA SER A 39 -5.53 -19.67 7.97
C SER A 39 -4.19 -20.14 7.40
N ARG A 40 -3.10 -19.40 7.60
CA ARG A 40 -1.74 -19.82 7.15
C ARG A 40 -1.13 -20.85 8.10
N ARG A 41 -1.43 -20.75 9.40
CA ARG A 41 -0.94 -21.70 10.40
C ARG A 41 -1.49 -23.09 10.12
N ASP A 42 -2.77 -23.16 9.77
CA ASP A 42 -3.50 -24.42 9.61
C ASP A 42 -3.37 -25.01 8.18
N ASP A 43 -2.72 -24.30 7.24
CA ASP A 43 -2.52 -24.74 5.84
C ASP A 43 -1.04 -25.10 5.56
N ALA A 44 -0.78 -26.40 5.35
CA ALA A 44 0.56 -26.94 5.09
C ALA A 44 1.26 -26.31 3.87
N LEU A 45 0.52 -25.86 2.84
CA LEU A 45 1.10 -25.24 1.65
C LEU A 45 1.48 -23.77 1.84
N LYS A 46 0.93 -23.12 2.87
CA LYS A 46 1.15 -21.70 3.17
C LYS A 46 1.97 -21.47 4.43
N HIS A 47 2.28 -22.53 5.17
CA HIS A 47 2.98 -22.47 6.46
C HIS A 47 4.34 -21.76 6.38
N TRP A 48 5.09 -21.97 5.29
CA TRP A 48 6.39 -21.33 5.05
C TRP A 48 6.35 -19.79 4.99
N LYS A 49 5.15 -19.20 4.83
CA LYS A 49 4.93 -17.75 4.81
C LYS A 49 4.76 -17.13 6.20
N LEU A 50 4.93 -17.91 7.26
CA LEU A 50 4.91 -17.44 8.64
C LEU A 50 6.34 -17.25 9.14
N SER A 51 6.67 -16.01 9.48
CA SER A 51 7.92 -15.64 10.14
C SER A 51 7.66 -15.37 11.63
N PRO A 52 8.66 -15.58 12.52
CA PRO A 52 8.60 -15.10 13.90
C PRO A 52 8.25 -13.60 14.02
N VAL A 53 8.62 -12.81 13.01
CA VAL A 53 8.26 -11.38 12.92
C VAL A 53 6.76 -11.17 12.73
N ASP A 54 6.10 -12.03 11.96
CA ASP A 54 4.65 -11.92 11.72
C ASP A 54 3.86 -12.11 13.01
N ILE A 55 4.29 -13.02 13.89
CA ILE A 55 3.68 -13.24 15.20
C ILE A 55 3.81 -11.98 16.07
N GLN A 56 5.02 -11.43 16.16
CA GLN A 56 5.28 -10.23 16.97
C GLN A 56 4.58 -8.98 16.40
N SER A 57 4.32 -8.97 15.09
CA SER A 57 3.64 -7.85 14.44
C SER A 57 2.17 -7.72 14.86
N LEU A 58 1.53 -8.79 15.34
CA LEU A 58 0.15 -8.74 15.84
C LEU A 58 0.01 -7.87 17.09
N ASP A 59 1.02 -7.92 17.98
CA ASP A 59 1.04 -7.14 19.23
C ASP A 59 1.48 -5.69 19.00
N ARG A 60 2.15 -5.40 17.87
CA ARG A 60 2.72 -4.08 17.53
C ARG A 60 1.90 -3.32 16.49
N TRP A 61 0.60 -3.58 16.44
CA TRP A 61 -0.29 -2.95 15.46
C TRP A 61 -0.22 -1.41 15.48
N ASP A 62 -0.20 -0.82 16.67
CA ASP A 62 -0.15 0.64 16.85
C ASP A 62 1.21 1.21 16.42
N ASP A 63 2.31 0.54 16.78
CA ASP A 63 3.67 0.94 16.36
C ASP A 63 3.81 0.94 14.82
N TYR A 64 3.29 -0.09 14.15
CA TYR A 64 3.27 -0.15 12.69
C TYR A 64 2.39 0.94 12.09
N THR A 65 1.27 1.26 12.73
CA THR A 65 0.37 2.32 12.29
C THR A 65 1.03 3.69 12.40
N GLU A 66 1.72 3.96 13.50
CA GLU A 66 2.50 5.19 13.70
C GLU A 66 3.63 5.30 12.67
N ALA A 67 4.41 4.22 12.48
CA ALA A 67 5.50 4.21 11.52
C ALA A 67 5.03 4.42 10.08
N LYS A 68 3.88 3.83 9.70
CA LYS A 68 3.22 4.05 8.41
C LYS A 68 2.82 5.52 8.24
N ASN A 69 2.17 6.12 9.24
CA ASN A 69 1.74 7.52 9.17
C ASN A 69 2.95 8.46 9.04
N ALA A 70 4.02 8.21 9.80
CA ALA A 70 5.28 8.95 9.69
C ALA A 70 5.90 8.77 8.29
N MET A 71 5.90 7.56 7.74
CA MET A 71 6.40 7.30 6.39
C MET A 71 5.62 8.10 5.34
N PHE A 72 4.28 8.07 5.37
CA PHE A 72 3.47 8.84 4.42
C PHE A 72 3.70 10.34 4.57
N PHE A 73 3.76 10.86 5.79
CA PHE A 73 3.98 12.28 6.03
C PHE A 73 5.30 12.78 5.41
N HIS A 74 6.37 12.00 5.51
CA HIS A 74 7.70 12.42 5.02
C HIS A 74 7.98 12.05 3.56
N THR A 75 7.36 10.99 3.04
CA THR A 75 7.74 10.41 1.74
C THR A 75 6.62 10.38 0.70
N HIS A 76 5.42 10.88 1.02
CA HIS A 76 4.39 11.12 0.00
C HIS A 76 4.62 12.49 -0.64
N THR A 77 5.27 12.51 -1.80
CA THR A 77 5.57 13.73 -2.56
C THR A 77 4.84 13.74 -3.90
N GLY A 78 4.75 14.92 -4.54
CA GLY A 78 4.18 15.04 -5.88
C GLY A 78 5.00 14.30 -6.95
N ASP A 79 6.32 14.22 -6.78
CA ASP A 79 7.23 13.51 -7.68
C ASP A 79 7.03 11.99 -7.61
N ALA A 80 6.81 11.45 -6.40
CA ALA A 80 6.66 10.03 -6.14
C ALA A 80 5.53 9.77 -5.13
N PRO A 81 4.26 9.78 -5.58
CA PRO A 81 3.13 9.61 -4.68
C PRO A 81 3.01 8.18 -4.18
N TRP A 82 2.70 8.04 -2.89
CA TRP A 82 2.17 6.80 -2.32
C TRP A 82 0.72 6.57 -2.73
N VAL A 83 0.38 5.31 -3.00
CA VAL A 83 -0.97 4.86 -3.36
C VAL A 83 -1.38 3.75 -2.41
N ILE A 84 -2.52 3.92 -1.73
CA ILE A 84 -3.06 2.94 -0.79
C ILE A 84 -4.03 2.03 -1.54
N ILE A 85 -3.88 0.71 -1.37
CA ILE A 85 -4.77 -0.31 -1.93
C ILE A 85 -5.44 -1.06 -0.77
N ARG A 86 -6.76 -0.90 -0.59
CA ARG A 86 -7.52 -1.75 0.35
C ARG A 86 -7.52 -3.18 -0.14
N SER A 87 -7.04 -4.09 0.70
CA SER A 87 -6.63 -5.42 0.26
C SER A 87 -7.24 -6.58 1.02
N ASP A 88 -8.37 -6.34 1.70
CA ASP A 88 -9.14 -7.38 2.37
C ASP A 88 -9.69 -8.40 1.35
N ASP A 89 -10.24 -7.91 0.23
CA ASP A 89 -10.45 -8.72 -0.98
C ASP A 89 -9.20 -8.72 -1.86
N LYS A 90 -8.44 -9.82 -1.80
CA LYS A 90 -7.20 -9.99 -2.60
C LYS A 90 -7.43 -9.88 -4.10
N LYS A 91 -8.56 -10.34 -4.63
CA LYS A 91 -8.82 -10.35 -6.08
C LYS A 91 -9.07 -8.93 -6.57
N ARG A 92 -9.94 -8.20 -5.87
CA ARG A 92 -10.21 -6.80 -6.20
C ARG A 92 -8.99 -5.90 -6.02
N ALA A 93 -8.19 -6.12 -4.97
CA ALA A 93 -6.96 -5.37 -4.73
C ALA A 93 -5.95 -5.53 -5.87
N ARG A 94 -5.72 -6.77 -6.31
CA ARG A 94 -4.82 -7.07 -7.45
C ARG A 94 -5.29 -6.38 -8.72
N LEU A 95 -6.58 -6.53 -9.04
CA LEU A 95 -7.15 -5.95 -10.26
C LEU A 95 -7.04 -4.42 -10.25
N ASN A 96 -7.39 -3.78 -9.13
CA ASN A 96 -7.32 -2.32 -9.02
C ASN A 96 -5.89 -1.78 -8.97
N CYS A 97 -4.94 -2.50 -8.36
CA CYS A 97 -3.52 -2.14 -8.42
C CYS A 97 -3.01 -2.14 -9.87
N ILE A 98 -3.34 -3.19 -10.64
CA ILE A 98 -2.97 -3.29 -12.06
C ILE A 98 -3.66 -2.19 -12.87
N ARG A 99 -4.96 -1.96 -12.65
CA ARG A 99 -5.70 -0.88 -13.32
C ARG A 99 -5.08 0.47 -13.05
N TYR A 100 -4.79 0.79 -11.80
CA TYR A 100 -4.15 2.05 -11.44
C TYR A 100 -2.82 2.21 -12.18
N PHE A 101 -1.95 1.19 -12.13
CA PHE A 101 -0.68 1.20 -12.86
C PHE A 101 -0.84 1.44 -14.36
N LEU A 102 -1.75 0.71 -15.03
CA LEU A 102 -1.98 0.86 -16.46
C LEU A 102 -2.60 2.21 -16.83
N HIS A 103 -3.42 2.80 -15.94
CA HIS A 103 -3.98 4.14 -16.16
C HIS A 103 -2.93 5.23 -16.13
N GLN A 104 -1.87 5.08 -15.32
CA GLN A 104 -0.79 6.07 -15.18
C GLN A 104 0.21 6.07 -16.34
N LEU A 105 0.30 5.00 -17.12
CA LEU A 105 1.23 4.90 -18.24
C LEU A 105 0.53 5.23 -19.56
N ASP A 106 1.22 5.99 -20.41
CA ASP A 106 0.83 6.16 -21.81
C ASP A 106 1.63 5.17 -22.67
N TYR A 107 0.96 4.12 -23.16
CA TYR A 107 1.60 3.05 -23.91
C TYR A 107 0.82 2.74 -25.20
N PRO A 108 1.50 2.31 -26.28
CA PRO A 108 0.84 2.01 -27.55
C PRO A 108 -0.23 0.92 -27.39
N GLY A 109 -1.41 1.14 -27.98
CA GLY A 109 -2.51 0.15 -27.95
C GLY A 109 -3.26 0.06 -26.62
N LYS A 110 -3.18 1.09 -25.75
CA LYS A 110 -3.94 1.16 -24.50
C LYS A 110 -5.45 1.10 -24.74
N ASP A 111 -6.06 -0.04 -24.40
CA ASP A 111 -7.52 -0.21 -24.40
C ASP A 111 -8.10 0.15 -23.03
N VAL A 112 -8.60 1.39 -22.91
CA VAL A 112 -9.22 1.91 -21.69
C VAL A 112 -10.47 1.11 -21.29
N LYS A 113 -11.20 0.52 -22.24
CA LYS A 113 -12.38 -0.29 -21.94
C LYS A 113 -11.99 -1.64 -21.33
N ALA A 114 -10.95 -2.29 -21.85
CA ALA A 114 -10.45 -3.55 -21.30
C ALA A 114 -9.84 -3.37 -19.89
N ILE A 115 -9.13 -2.26 -19.65
CA ILE A 115 -8.60 -1.93 -18.32
C ILE A 115 -9.77 -1.72 -17.35
N GLY A 116 -10.79 -0.97 -17.75
CA GLY A 116 -11.93 -0.61 -16.92
C GLY A 116 -11.61 0.49 -15.90
N LYS A 117 -12.64 0.93 -15.15
CA LYS A 117 -12.48 1.99 -14.15
C LYS A 117 -11.72 1.50 -12.91
N VAL A 118 -10.86 2.34 -12.37
CA VAL A 118 -10.31 2.16 -11.00
C VAL A 118 -11.46 2.35 -10.00
N ASP A 119 -11.54 1.47 -9.02
CA ASP A 119 -12.48 1.59 -7.92
C ASP A 119 -11.92 2.54 -6.85
N ASP A 120 -12.53 3.72 -6.76
CA ASP A 120 -12.16 4.80 -5.83
C ASP A 120 -12.36 4.41 -4.36
N LYS A 121 -13.09 3.31 -4.08
CA LYS A 121 -13.21 2.74 -2.72
C LYS A 121 -12.04 1.84 -2.35
N ILE A 122 -11.27 1.38 -3.33
CA ILE A 122 -10.16 0.44 -3.16
C ILE A 122 -8.82 1.14 -3.29
N VAL A 123 -8.69 2.05 -4.26
CA VAL A 123 -7.47 2.82 -4.47
C VAL A 123 -7.64 4.20 -3.87
N LEU A 124 -6.80 4.52 -2.89
CA LEU A 124 -6.84 5.75 -2.11
C LEU A 124 -5.48 6.46 -2.19
N VAL A 125 -5.50 7.76 -1.95
CA VAL A 125 -4.29 8.57 -1.77
C VAL A 125 -4.14 8.84 -0.27
N PRO A 126 -2.94 8.71 0.33
CA PRO A 126 -2.72 9.11 1.71
C PRO A 126 -3.10 10.58 1.93
N ASP A 127 -3.95 10.86 2.90
CA ASP A 127 -4.20 12.22 3.34
C ASP A 127 -3.10 12.63 4.32
N THR A 128 -2.16 13.46 3.85
CA THR A 128 -1.05 13.97 4.67
C THR A 128 -1.40 15.26 5.42
N ARG A 129 -2.62 15.79 5.27
CA ARG A 129 -3.01 17.11 5.82
C ARG A 129 -3.53 17.04 7.26
N TYR A 130 -3.89 15.86 7.76
CA TYR A 130 -4.44 15.69 9.11
C TYR A 130 -3.55 14.80 9.98
N LYS A 131 -2.93 15.39 11.02
CA LYS A 131 -2.12 14.67 12.03
C LYS A 131 -2.94 13.80 12.99
N GLU A 132 -4.26 13.95 13.03
CA GLU A 132 -5.09 13.48 14.17
C GLU A 132 -6.24 12.54 13.83
N LYS A 133 -6.41 12.16 12.57
CA LYS A 133 -7.15 10.93 12.29
C LYS A 133 -6.11 9.87 11.99
N THR A 134 -5.94 8.95 12.94
CA THR A 134 -5.74 7.55 12.57
C THR A 134 -6.56 7.36 11.32
N ILE A 135 -5.93 7.02 10.19
CA ILE A 135 -6.71 6.49 9.06
C ILE A 135 -7.26 5.19 9.62
N ASP A 136 -8.37 5.30 10.33
CA ASP A 136 -9.18 4.22 10.81
C ASP A 136 -9.82 3.74 9.52
N VAL A 137 -9.13 2.79 8.90
CA VAL A 137 -9.54 2.16 7.66
C VAL A 137 -10.69 1.20 7.99
N GLY A 138 -11.76 1.74 8.58
CA GLY A 138 -13.01 1.06 8.93
C GLY A 138 -12.83 -0.13 9.88
N HIS A 139 -13.12 0.08 11.16
CA HIS A 139 -14.02 -0.84 11.84
C HIS A 139 -15.36 -0.77 11.11
N ASP A 140 -15.69 -1.82 10.35
CA ASP A 140 -17.02 -2.26 9.94
C ASP A 140 -16.90 -3.61 9.21
#